data_AF-A0A1F2QBI2-F1
#
_entry.id   AF-A0A1F2QBI2-F1
#
_cell.length_a   1.000
_cell.length_b   1.000
_cell.length_c   1.000
_cell.angle_alpha   90.00
_cell.angle_beta   90.00
_cell.angle_gamma   90.00
#
_symmetry.space_group_name_H-M   'P 1'
#
loop_
_entity.id
_entity.type
_entity.pdbx_description
1 polymer ?
#
loop_
_entity_poly.entity_id
_entity_poly.type
_entity_poly.pdbx_seq_one_letter_code
_entity_poly.pdbx_strand_id
1 'polypeptide(L)'
;MLSLLMIHALNQQQAQKAASDQLLPLVVEAEDKQSGDCLVTHLRRIPNLGSHRPTGWTLGRTLCVDASHQGRRGEGALTFLQFLAEVQVGCGYAILQGGKQCQVGEFTHTKTGKRVPRRKPQGQQEVR
;
A
#
# COMPACT_ATOMS: atom_id res chain seq x y z
N MET A 1 -25.00 3.58 13.99
CA MET A 1 -23.84 3.12 13.20
C MET A 1 -22.60 3.22 14.06
N LEU A 2 -21.70 2.23 14.01
CA LEU A 2 -20.40 2.31 14.69
C LEU A 2 -19.54 3.41 14.03
N SER A 3 -18.86 4.23 14.83
CA SER A 3 -17.94 5.24 14.29
C SER A 3 -16.65 4.56 13.78
N LEU A 4 -15.98 5.18 12.81
CA LEU A 4 -14.71 4.68 12.28
C LEU A 4 -13.65 4.53 13.39
N LEU A 5 -13.61 5.47 14.33
CA LEU A 5 -12.76 5.40 15.52
C LEU A 5 -13.04 4.16 16.37
N MET A 6 -14.31 3.82 16.55
CA MET A 6 -14.71 2.62 17.29
C MET A 6 -14.29 1.34 16.57
N ILE A 7 -14.41 1.30 15.23
CA ILE A 7 -13.96 0.16 14.42
C ILE A 7 -12.44 -0.01 14.54
N HIS A 8 -11.67 1.07 14.50
CA HIS A 8 -10.21 1.02 14.70
C HIS A 8 -9.83 0.51 16.10
N ALA A 9 -10.51 1.01 17.13
CA ALA A 9 -10.26 0.58 18.51
C ALA A 9 -10.57 -0.92 18.69
N LEU A 10 -11.71 -1.40 18.14
CA LEU A 10 -12.08 -2.81 18.18
C LEU A 10 -11.08 -3.67 17.41
N ASN A 11 -10.63 -3.25 16.22
CA ASN A 11 -9.63 -3.97 15.45
C ASN A 11 -8.28 -4.06 16.20
N GLN A 12 -7.83 -2.98 16.82
CA GLN A 12 -6.60 -3.00 17.64
C GLN A 12 -6.74 -3.94 18.84
N GLN A 13 -7.88 -3.92 19.53
CA GLN A 13 -8.14 -4.81 20.65
C GLN A 13 -8.15 -6.28 20.22
N GLN A 14 -8.78 -6.61 19.09
CA GLN A 14 -8.79 -7.97 18.55
C GLN A 14 -7.40 -8.42 18.11
N ALA A 15 -6.61 -7.53 17.51
CA ALA A 15 -5.23 -7.82 17.12
C ALA A 15 -4.33 -8.11 18.35
N GLN A 16 -4.49 -7.34 19.43
CA GLN A 16 -3.79 -7.58 20.69
C GLN A 16 -4.17 -8.92 21.32
N LYS A 17 -5.46 -9.28 21.28
CA LYS A 17 -5.93 -10.59 21.76
C LYS A 17 -5.41 -11.74 20.89
N ALA A 18 -5.43 -11.60 19.56
CA ALA A 18 -4.85 -12.60 18.67
C ALA A 18 -3.33 -12.77 18.92
N ALA A 19 -2.62 -11.70 19.32
CA ALA A 19 -1.23 -11.77 19.72
C ALA A 19 -1.03 -12.58 21.01
N SER A 20 -1.86 -12.37 22.04
CA SER A 20 -1.79 -13.16 23.27
C SER A 20 -2.08 -14.65 23.03
N ASP A 21 -3.02 -14.92 22.12
CA ASP A 21 -3.45 -16.27 21.78
C ASP A 21 -2.53 -16.95 20.74
N GLN A 22 -1.43 -16.29 20.34
CA GLN A 22 -0.49 -16.74 19.31
C GLN A 22 -1.15 -17.05 17.94
N LEU A 23 -2.30 -16.43 17.65
CA LEU A 23 -3.04 -16.55 16.39
C LEU A 23 -2.67 -15.41 15.41
N LEU A 24 -1.39 -15.06 15.37
CA LEU A 24 -0.91 -14.00 14.48
C LEU A 24 -0.80 -14.50 13.04
N PRO A 25 -1.23 -13.68 12.04
CA PRO A 25 -1.04 -14.02 10.64
C PRO A 25 0.44 -14.21 10.32
N LEU A 26 0.71 -15.23 9.51
CA LEU A 26 2.04 -15.58 9.02
C LEU A 26 2.24 -15.00 7.62
N VAL A 27 3.40 -14.41 7.37
CA VAL A 27 3.80 -13.89 6.06
C VAL A 27 5.01 -14.66 5.55
N VAL A 28 4.96 -15.01 4.26
CA VAL A 28 6.07 -15.60 3.52
C VAL A 28 6.70 -14.51 2.66
N GLU A 29 7.97 -14.16 2.93
CA GLU A 29 8.74 -13.24 2.10
C GLU A 29 9.69 -13.99 1.16
N ALA A 30 10.28 -13.28 0.20
CA ALA A 30 11.18 -13.89 -0.80
C ALA A 30 12.43 -14.51 -0.17
N GLU A 31 12.89 -13.96 0.95
CA GLU A 31 14.02 -14.46 1.72
C GLU A 31 13.70 -15.76 2.47
N ASP A 32 12.43 -15.99 2.84
CA ASP A 32 12.02 -17.20 3.55
C ASP A 32 11.92 -18.41 2.60
N LYS A 33 11.88 -18.19 1.28
CA LYS A 33 11.83 -19.26 0.25
C LYS A 33 13.18 -19.90 -0.02
N GLN A 34 14.29 -19.30 0.42
CA GLN A 34 15.64 -19.79 0.15
C GLN A 34 16.12 -20.83 1.16
N SER A 35 15.47 -20.88 2.33
CA SER A 35 15.76 -21.84 3.39
C SER A 35 15.08 -23.17 3.06
N GLY A 36 15.86 -24.17 2.66
CA GLY A 36 15.38 -25.53 2.35
C GLY A 36 14.84 -26.30 3.57
N ASP A 37 14.94 -25.74 4.78
CA ASP A 37 14.39 -26.31 6.00
C ASP A 37 13.03 -25.69 6.32
N CYS A 38 12.05 -26.58 6.55
CA CYS A 38 10.78 -26.33 7.24
C CYS A 38 10.22 -24.91 7.10
N LEU A 39 9.58 -24.63 5.95
CA LEU A 39 8.89 -23.36 5.63
C LEU A 39 8.15 -22.72 6.81
N VAL A 40 7.59 -23.49 7.74
CA VAL A 40 6.76 -23.03 8.87
C VAL A 40 7.57 -22.41 10.02
N THR A 41 8.80 -22.85 10.29
CA THR A 41 9.59 -22.36 11.45
C THR A 41 10.19 -20.97 11.23
N HIS A 42 10.31 -20.54 9.98
CA HIS A 42 10.91 -19.26 9.60
C HIS A 42 9.88 -18.19 9.22
N LEU A 43 8.58 -18.50 9.23
CA LEU A 43 7.55 -17.53 8.86
C LEU A 43 7.43 -16.43 9.90
N ARG A 44 7.47 -15.19 9.44
CA ARG A 44 7.27 -14.02 10.30
C ARG A 44 5.81 -13.89 10.66
N ARG A 45 5.57 -13.70 11.95
CA ARG A 45 4.28 -13.29 12.50
C ARG A 45 4.16 -11.78 12.35
N ILE A 46 3.07 -11.31 11.75
CA ILE A 46 2.78 -9.87 11.69
C ILE A 46 1.64 -9.55 12.65
N PRO A 47 1.73 -8.45 13.42
CA PRO A 47 0.71 -8.11 14.42
C PRO A 47 -0.61 -7.68 13.77
N ASN A 48 -0.57 -7.07 12.60
CA ASN A 48 -1.75 -6.64 11.85
C ASN A 48 -1.53 -6.76 10.34
N LEU A 49 -2.51 -7.35 9.65
CA LEU A 49 -2.59 -7.32 8.19
C LEU A 49 -2.81 -5.87 7.75
N GLY A 50 -1.79 -5.26 7.15
CA GLY A 50 -1.80 -3.86 6.69
C GLY A 50 -0.79 -2.94 7.38
N SER A 51 -0.23 -3.33 8.54
CA SER A 51 0.90 -2.61 9.15
C SER A 51 2.26 -3.12 8.69
N HIS A 52 2.29 -4.30 8.07
CA HIS A 52 3.52 -4.90 7.57
C HIS A 52 4.02 -4.18 6.30
N ARG A 53 5.28 -3.78 6.33
CA ARG A 53 6.01 -3.26 5.16
C ARG A 53 7.19 -4.20 4.90
N PRO A 54 7.23 -4.88 3.74
CA PRO A 54 8.33 -5.77 3.43
C PRO A 54 9.67 -5.05 3.46
N THR A 55 10.73 -5.73 3.91
CA THR A 55 12.07 -5.14 4.01
C THR A 55 12.54 -4.61 2.65
N GLY A 56 13.19 -3.45 2.67
CA GLY A 56 13.72 -2.81 1.45
C GLY A 56 12.72 -1.92 0.71
N TRP A 57 11.46 -1.83 1.13
CA TRP A 57 10.49 -0.89 0.56
C TRP A 57 10.44 0.43 1.35
N THR A 58 10.56 1.55 0.65
CA THR A 58 10.50 2.89 1.24
C THR A 58 9.35 3.69 0.64
N LEU A 59 8.65 4.46 1.48
CA LEU A 59 7.58 5.36 1.04
C LEU A 59 8.20 6.52 0.24
N GLY A 60 7.84 6.65 -1.03
CA GLY A 60 8.33 7.69 -1.93
C GLY A 60 7.44 8.92 -1.98
N ARG A 61 6.14 8.73 -2.24
CA ARG A 61 5.13 9.80 -2.25
C ARG A 61 3.78 9.29 -1.81
N THR A 62 2.91 10.21 -1.40
CA THR A 62 1.50 9.96 -1.10
C THR A 62 0.63 10.58 -2.17
N LEU A 63 -0.31 9.81 -2.70
CA LEU A 63 -1.31 10.22 -3.68
C LEU A 63 -2.67 10.29 -2.97
N CYS A 64 -3.45 11.32 -3.25
CA CYS A 64 -4.84 11.39 -2.81
C CYS A 64 -5.71 10.86 -3.96
N VAL A 65 -6.56 9.86 -3.70
CA VAL A 65 -7.42 9.23 -4.70
C VAL A 65 -8.86 9.32 -4.23
N ASP A 66 -9.74 9.88 -5.05
CA ASP A 66 -11.16 9.95 -4.77
C ASP A 66 -11.82 8.57 -4.98
N ALA A 67 -12.40 8.02 -3.91
CA ALA A 67 -13.07 6.72 -3.93
C ALA A 67 -14.49 6.79 -4.51
N SER A 68 -15.03 8.00 -4.70
CA SER A 68 -16.41 8.19 -5.19
C SER A 68 -16.57 8.04 -6.70
N HIS A 69 -15.46 7.93 -7.46
CA HIS A 69 -15.44 7.89 -8.92
C HIS A 69 -16.13 9.09 -9.63
N GLN A 70 -16.47 10.15 -8.89
CA GLN A 70 -17.16 11.34 -9.38
C GLN A 70 -16.26 12.57 -9.51
N GLY A 71 -15.01 12.49 -9.06
CA GLY A 71 -14.06 13.60 -9.08
C GLY A 71 -13.86 14.22 -10.46
N ARG A 72 -13.83 15.56 -10.50
CA ARG A 72 -13.57 16.35 -11.72
C ARG A 72 -12.08 16.61 -11.86
N ARG A 73 -11.61 16.71 -13.11
CA ARG A 73 -10.21 17.07 -13.43
C ARG A 73 -9.90 18.46 -12.85
N GLY A 74 -9.00 18.55 -11.87
CA GLY A 74 -8.63 19.79 -11.18
C GLY A 74 -8.93 19.82 -9.69
N GLU A 75 -9.65 18.83 -9.15
CA GLU A 75 -9.74 18.63 -7.70
C GLU A 75 -8.43 18.03 -7.18
N GLY A 76 -7.97 18.44 -5.99
CA GLY A 76 -6.68 18.01 -5.42
C GLY A 76 -6.53 16.49 -5.17
N ALA A 77 -7.53 15.68 -5.52
CA ALA A 77 -7.51 14.23 -5.48
C ALA A 77 -7.65 13.64 -6.89
N LEU A 78 -6.86 12.61 -7.18
CA LEU A 78 -6.91 11.87 -8.44
C LEU A 78 -8.19 11.06 -8.53
N THR A 79 -8.80 11.02 -9.72
CA THR A 79 -9.82 10.01 -10.01
C THR A 79 -9.17 8.62 -10.10
N PHE A 80 -9.96 7.55 -9.99
CA PHE A 80 -9.44 6.19 -10.15
C PHE A 80 -8.67 5.97 -11.47
N LEU A 81 -9.18 6.49 -12.59
CA LEU A 81 -8.49 6.40 -13.89
C LEU A 81 -7.18 7.19 -13.93
N GLN A 82 -7.14 8.36 -13.29
CA GLN A 82 -5.91 9.15 -13.18
C GLN A 82 -4.89 8.47 -12.27
N PHE A 83 -5.34 7.83 -11.18
CA PHE A 83 -4.48 7.01 -10.34
C PHE A 83 -3.89 5.84 -11.14
N LEU A 84 -4.69 5.12 -11.93
CA LEU A 84 -4.18 4.04 -12.79
C LEU A 84 -3.14 4.52 -13.79
N ALA A 85 -3.27 5.74 -14.32
CA ALA A 85 -2.26 6.34 -15.20
C ALA A 85 -0.96 6.73 -14.47
N GLU A 86 -1.01 6.93 -13.15
CA GLU A 86 0.14 7.23 -12.29
C GLU A 86 0.85 5.97 -11.77
N VAL A 87 0.21 4.80 -11.84
CA VAL A 87 0.78 3.51 -11.42
C VAL A 87 1.96 3.13 -12.31
N GLN A 88 3.09 2.81 -11.68
CA GLN A 88 4.34 2.46 -12.34
C GLN A 88 4.77 1.04 -12.02
N VAL A 89 5.27 0.35 -13.04
CA VAL A 89 5.87 -0.97 -12.88
C VAL A 89 7.11 -0.86 -11.98
N GLY A 90 7.24 -1.79 -11.03
CA GLY A 90 8.34 -1.80 -10.06
C GLY A 90 8.09 -0.96 -8.81
N CYS A 91 6.95 -0.26 -8.72
CA CYS A 91 6.48 0.39 -7.52
C CYS A 91 5.41 -0.46 -6.81
N GLY A 92 5.36 -0.34 -5.48
CA GLY A 92 4.32 -0.91 -4.63
C GLY A 92 3.33 0.18 -4.25
N TYR A 93 2.05 -0.16 -4.12
CA TYR A 93 1.01 0.80 -3.75
C TYR A 93 0.19 0.24 -2.59
N ALA A 94 -0.01 1.05 -1.54
CA ALA A 94 -0.81 0.64 -0.38
C ALA A 94 -1.64 1.82 0.15
N ILE A 95 -2.85 1.52 0.62
CA ILE A 95 -3.71 2.51 1.27
C ILE A 95 -3.13 2.84 2.65
N LEU A 96 -2.77 4.10 2.85
CA LEU A 96 -2.29 4.63 4.13
C LEU A 96 -3.46 5.08 5.02
N GLN A 97 -4.50 5.66 4.40
CA GLN A 97 -5.70 6.12 5.08
C GLN A 97 -6.91 5.96 4.16
N GLY A 98 -7.96 5.29 4.65
CA GLY A 98 -9.22 5.10 3.93
C GLY A 98 -10.24 6.21 4.26
N GLY A 99 -11.16 6.46 3.33
CA GLY A 99 -12.21 7.48 3.47
C GLY A 99 -12.90 7.76 2.14
N LYS A 100 -13.69 8.85 2.06
CA LYS A 100 -14.23 9.35 0.78
C LYS A 100 -13.10 9.70 -0.20
N GLN A 101 -12.02 10.25 0.33
CA GLN A 101 -10.74 10.38 -0.36
C GLN A 101 -9.73 9.46 0.35
N CYS A 102 -9.13 8.56 -0.40
CA CYS A 102 -8.15 7.60 0.07
C CYS A 102 -6.74 8.16 -0.13
N GLN A 103 -5.89 8.06 0.90
CA GLN A 103 -4.47 8.30 0.74
C GLN A 103 -3.77 7.01 0.36
N VAL A 104 -3.11 6.99 -0.80
CA VAL A 104 -2.36 5.85 -1.31
C VAL A 104 -0.87 6.20 -1.29
N GLY A 105 -0.07 5.42 -0.57
CA GLY A 105 1.38 5.53 -0.59
C GLY A 105 1.96 4.77 -1.77
N GLU A 106 2.87 5.41 -2.51
CA GLU A 106 3.75 4.76 -3.49
C GLU A 106 5.07 4.38 -2.81
N PHE A 107 5.44 3.12 -2.90
CA PHE A 107 6.62 2.54 -2.31
C PHE A 107 7.61 2.11 -3.40
N THR A 108 8.89 2.36 -3.17
CA THR A 108 9.97 1.93 -4.06
C THR A 108 10.90 0.99 -3.32
N HIS A 109 11.36 -0.06 -4.00
CA HIS A 109 12.30 -0.99 -3.41
C HIS A 109 13.76 -0.52 -3.58
N THR A 110 14.55 -0.51 -2.51
CA THR A 110 15.92 0.05 -2.46
C THR A 110 16.91 -0.73 -3.32
N LYS A 111 16.77 -2.07 -3.48
CA LYS A 111 17.64 -2.84 -4.39
C LYS A 111 17.48 -2.43 -5.85
N THR A 112 16.35 -1.83 -6.22
CA THR A 112 16.09 -1.41 -7.59
C THR A 112 16.66 -0.04 -7.91
N GLY A 113 16.98 0.82 -6.92
CA GLY A 113 17.85 2.03 -6.97
C GLY A 113 17.61 3.10 -8.06
N LYS A 114 16.88 2.76 -9.11
CA LYS A 114 16.56 3.56 -10.28
C LYS A 114 15.11 3.94 -10.09
N ARG A 115 14.87 5.21 -9.77
CA ARG A 115 13.60 5.84 -10.10
C ARG A 115 13.38 5.56 -11.59
N VAL A 116 12.39 4.73 -11.94
CA VAL A 116 12.02 4.54 -13.33
C VAL A 116 11.61 5.92 -13.84
N PRO A 117 12.25 6.44 -14.91
CA PRO A 117 11.90 7.76 -15.42
C PRO A 117 10.43 7.75 -15.82
N ARG A 118 9.66 8.71 -15.31
CA ARG A 118 8.27 8.91 -15.69
C ARG A 118 8.20 8.94 -17.22
N ARG A 119 7.46 8.00 -17.82
CA ARG A 119 7.03 8.19 -19.21
C ARG A 119 6.17 9.44 -19.21
N LYS A 120 6.68 10.54 -19.78
CA LYS A 120 5.86 11.72 -20.05
C LYS A 120 4.65 11.25 -20.85
N PRO A 121 3.42 11.65 -20.50
CA PRO A 121 2.27 11.35 -21.34
C PRO A 121 2.54 11.92 -22.74
N GLN A 122 2.64 11.04 -23.73
CA GLN A 122 2.63 11.42 -25.14
C GLN A 122 1.27 12.06 -25.41
N GLY A 123 1.23 13.38 -25.59
CA GLY A 123 -0.02 14.08 -25.88
C GLY A 123 -0.02 15.55 -25.51
N GLN A 124 1.00 16.30 -25.90
CA GLN A 124 0.86 17.74 -26.16
C GLN A 124 1.57 18.03 -27.49
N GLN A 125 0.85 17.79 -28.59
CA GLN A 125 1.14 18.49 -29.83
C GLN A 125 0.69 19.94 -29.61
N GLU A 126 1.67 20.85 -29.53
CA GLU A 126 1.42 22.28 -29.70
C GLU A 126 0.83 22.48 -31.10
N VAL A 127 -0.45 22.84 -31.14
CA VAL A 127 -1.05 23.48 -32.32
C VAL A 127 -0.54 24.91 -32.30
N ARG A 128 0.38 25.21 -33.21
CA ARG A 128 0.78 26.59 -33.56
C ARG A 128 -0.32 27.27 -34.36
#